data_AF-A0A535QKZ0-F1
#
_entry.id   AF-A0A535QKZ0-F1
#
_cell.length_a   1.000
_cell.length_b   1.000
_cell.length_c   1.000
_cell.angle_alpha   90.00
_cell.angle_beta   90.00
_cell.angle_gamma   90.00
#
_symmetry.space_group_name_H-M   'P 1'
#
loop_
_entity.id
_entity.type
_entity.pdbx_description
1 polymer ?
#
loop_
_entity_poly.entity_id
_entity_poly.type
_entity_poly.pdbx_seq_one_letter_code
_entity_poly.pdbx_strand_id
1 'polypeptide(L)'
;NEILTEIRIPTPAERSGGAYFKLERKVGDYAIAGVAASLTLDPNGLVTYAGIGLTNVGPAPIKARDAEQALLGKPLDDAHIHQAADLAATASQPGSDRRGSAEYKRAMVRTLCVRALRKALARATGGE
;
A
#
# COMPACT_ATOMS: atom_id res chain seq x y z
N ASN A 1 17.92 9.28 25.81
CA ASN A 1 18.84 8.17 25.49
C ASN A 1 18.02 6.91 25.34
N GLU A 2 17.69 6.53 24.11
CA GLU A 2 16.90 5.33 23.81
C GLU A 2 17.58 4.54 22.69
N ILE A 3 17.37 3.22 22.65
CA ILE A 3 17.87 2.32 21.62
C ILE A 3 16.72 1.38 21.23
N LEU A 4 16.37 1.34 19.93
CA LEU A 4 15.40 0.35 19.41
C LEU A 4 16.04 -1.04 19.44
N THR A 5 15.50 -1.95 20.24
CA THR A 5 16.03 -3.31 20.42
C THR A 5 15.30 -4.36 19.59
N GLU A 6 14.02 -4.16 19.30
CA GLU A 6 13.21 -5.12 18.56
C GLU A 6 12.01 -4.46 17.85
N ILE A 7 11.49 -5.16 16.84
CA ILE A 7 10.22 -4.86 16.19
C ILE A 7 9.37 -6.13 16.26
N ARG A 8 8.22 -6.05 16.91
CA ARG A 8 7.27 -7.17 17.02
C ARG A 8 6.19 -7.03 15.95
N ILE A 9 6.15 -7.96 15.01
CA ILE A 9 5.16 -7.99 13.92
C ILE A 9 4.29 -9.24 14.14
N PRO A 10 2.96 -9.11 14.28
CA PRO A 10 2.08 -10.26 14.39
C PRO A 10 2.16 -11.15 13.16
N THR A 11 2.11 -12.47 13.37
CA THR A 11 1.98 -13.42 12.26
C THR A 11 0.65 -13.16 11.54
N PRO A 12 0.65 -13.00 10.20
CA PRO A 12 -0.59 -12.82 9.46
C PRO A 12 -1.55 -13.99 9.69
N ALA A 13 -2.84 -13.69 9.84
CA ALA A 13 -3.88 -14.71 9.91
C ALA A 13 -3.98 -15.48 8.58
N GLU A 14 -4.67 -16.62 8.58
CA GLU A 14 -5.04 -17.28 7.32
C GLU A 14 -5.77 -16.30 6.39
N ARG A 15 -5.66 -16.56 5.08
CA ARG A 15 -6.22 -15.67 4.03
C ARG A 15 -5.73 -14.23 4.12
N SER A 16 -4.51 -14.05 4.63
CA SER A 16 -3.81 -12.77 4.57
C SER A 16 -2.85 -12.75 3.39
N GLY A 17 -2.74 -11.59 2.75
CA GLY A 17 -1.81 -11.37 1.67
C GLY A 17 -1.19 -9.99 1.76
N GLY A 18 0.09 -9.90 1.43
CA GLY A 18 0.83 -8.65 1.46
C GLY A 18 1.69 -8.48 0.21
N ALA A 19 1.92 -7.24 -0.19
CA ALA A 19 2.80 -6.90 -1.29
C ALA A 19 3.43 -5.52 -1.07
N TYR A 20 4.65 -5.37 -1.57
CA TYR A 20 5.32 -4.08 -1.65
C TYR A 20 5.78 -3.83 -3.07
N PHE A 21 5.38 -2.70 -3.63
CA PHE A 21 5.86 -2.25 -4.93
C PHE A 21 6.65 -0.96 -4.77
N LYS A 22 7.87 -0.99 -5.29
CA LYS A 22 8.82 0.12 -5.26
C LYS A 22 9.12 0.54 -6.69
N LEU A 23 8.84 1.80 -7.01
CA LEU A 23 9.33 2.41 -8.24
C LEU A 23 10.67 3.09 -7.93
N GLU A 24 11.72 2.77 -8.69
CA GLU A 24 13.05 3.36 -8.54
C GLU A 24 13.70 3.58 -9.91
N ARG A 25 14.66 4.50 -10.01
CA ARG A 25 15.35 4.81 -11.28
C ARG A 25 16.34 3.71 -11.67
N LYS A 26 16.91 3.05 -10.67
CA LYS A 26 17.87 1.96 -10.78
C LYS A 26 17.87 1.16 -9.49
N VAL A 27 18.36 -0.07 -9.57
CA VAL A 27 18.55 -0.95 -8.41
C VAL A 27 19.38 -0.24 -7.35
N GLY A 28 18.88 -0.26 -6.11
CA GLY A 28 19.54 0.33 -4.95
C GLY A 28 19.27 1.83 -4.73
N ASP A 29 18.54 2.52 -5.62
CA ASP A 29 18.11 3.89 -5.36
C ASP A 29 16.97 3.93 -4.34
N TYR A 30 16.74 5.11 -3.76
CA TYR A 30 15.53 5.35 -2.99
C TYR A 30 14.30 5.37 -3.91
N ALA A 31 13.16 4.97 -3.36
CA ALA A 31 11.91 4.91 -4.11
C ALA A 31 11.55 6.30 -4.68
N ILE A 32 11.12 6.39 -5.93
CA ILE A 32 10.36 7.54 -6.45
C ILE A 32 9.03 7.63 -5.69
N ALA A 33 8.35 6.49 -5.60
CA ALA A 33 7.21 6.21 -4.75
C ALA A 33 7.21 4.71 -4.44
N GLY A 34 6.70 4.33 -3.28
CA GLY A 34 6.47 2.93 -2.93
C GLY A 34 5.14 2.76 -2.20
N VAL A 35 4.49 1.62 -2.39
CA VAL A 35 3.25 1.27 -1.68
C VAL A 35 3.36 -0.13 -1.13
N ALA A 36 3.19 -0.26 0.18
CA ALA A 36 2.98 -1.53 0.87
C ALA A 36 1.47 -1.70 1.09
N ALA A 37 0.93 -2.87 0.73
CA ALA A 37 -0.43 -3.26 1.04
C ALA A 37 -0.42 -4.58 1.80
N SER A 38 -1.29 -4.70 2.81
CA SER A 38 -1.57 -5.93 3.54
C SER A 38 -3.07 -6.04 3.74
N LEU A 39 -3.63 -7.21 3.50
CA LEU A 39 -5.06 -7.47 3.59
C LEU A 39 -5.30 -8.81 4.28
N THR A 40 -6.45 -8.95 4.92
CA THR A 40 -7.00 -10.24 5.38
C THR A 40 -8.44 -10.35 4.91
N LEU A 41 -8.82 -11.53 4.41
CA LEU A 41 -10.18 -11.82 3.96
C LEU A 41 -10.90 -12.76 4.94
N ASP A 42 -12.21 -12.57 5.08
CA ASP A 42 -13.08 -13.55 5.71
C ASP A 42 -13.35 -14.77 4.79
N PRO A 43 -14.09 -15.78 5.27
CA PRO A 43 -14.48 -16.92 4.45
C PRO A 43 -15.27 -16.59 3.19
N ASN A 44 -15.97 -15.45 3.16
CA ASN A 44 -16.79 -14.98 2.04
C ASN A 44 -16.02 -14.08 1.06
N GLY A 45 -14.74 -13.81 1.30
CA GLY A 45 -13.90 -12.96 0.47
C GLY A 45 -14.04 -11.46 0.75
N LEU A 46 -14.60 -11.07 1.90
CA LEU A 46 -14.71 -9.69 2.34
C LEU A 46 -13.49 -9.28 3.17
N VAL A 47 -13.03 -8.04 3.01
CA VAL A 47 -11.87 -7.53 3.75
C VAL A 47 -12.20 -7.33 5.23
N THR A 48 -11.46 -8.01 6.10
CA THR A 48 -11.54 -7.84 7.57
C THR A 48 -10.41 -6.97 8.11
N TYR A 49 -9.30 -6.88 7.38
CA TYR A 49 -8.17 -6.03 7.70
C TYR A 49 -7.57 -5.44 6.43
N ALA A 50 -7.19 -4.16 6.49
CA ALA A 50 -6.44 -3.47 5.45
C ALA A 50 -5.35 -2.58 6.07
N GLY A 51 -4.14 -2.68 5.54
CA GLY A 51 -3.02 -1.80 5.82
C GLY A 51 -2.40 -1.29 4.52
N ILE A 52 -2.28 0.03 4.36
CA ILE A 52 -1.72 0.68 3.17
C ILE A 52 -0.69 1.73 3.61
N GLY A 53 0.59 1.42 3.39
CA GLY A 53 1.72 2.29 3.71
C GLY A 53 2.33 2.91 2.46
N LEU A 54 2.58 4.22 2.49
CA LEU A 54 3.16 4.98 1.37
C LEU A 54 4.60 5.38 1.69
N THR A 55 5.50 5.19 0.72
CA THR A 55 6.94 5.41 0.84
C THR A 55 7.40 6.54 -0.08
N ASN A 56 8.20 7.46 0.47
CA ASN A 56 8.79 8.62 -0.21
C ASN A 56 7.81 9.61 -0.87
N VAL A 57 6.61 9.74 -0.32
CA VAL A 57 5.58 10.66 -0.81
C VAL A 57 5.01 11.54 0.29
N GLY A 58 5.87 11.91 1.23
CA GLY A 58 5.57 12.77 2.37
C GLY A 58 6.83 13.01 3.21
N PRO A 59 6.77 13.89 4.22
CA PRO A 59 7.90 14.13 5.13
C PRO A 59 8.25 12.92 6.01
N ALA A 60 7.32 11.97 6.15
CA ALA A 60 7.49 10.68 6.83
C ALA A 60 6.70 9.60 6.07
N PRO A 61 6.87 8.29 6.40
CA PRO A 61 5.99 7.25 5.89
C PRO A 61 4.53 7.56 6.25
N ILE A 62 3.62 7.38 5.28
CA ILE A 62 2.20 7.72 5.46
C ILE A 62 1.39 6.43 5.55
N LYS A 63 0.49 6.34 6.54
CA LYS A 63 -0.57 5.33 6.58
C LYS A 63 -1.82 5.89 5.90
N ALA A 64 -2.24 5.31 4.78
CA ALA A 64 -3.37 5.79 3.98
C ALA A 64 -4.71 5.34 4.56
N ARG A 65 -5.07 5.88 5.74
CA ARG A 65 -6.22 5.43 6.55
C ARG A 65 -7.54 5.43 5.79
N ASP A 66 -7.83 6.47 5.01
CA ASP A 66 -9.09 6.54 4.26
C ASP A 66 -9.18 5.45 3.18
N ALA A 67 -8.05 5.12 2.55
CA ALA A 67 -7.97 4.00 1.61
C ALA A 67 -8.17 2.64 2.30
N GLU A 68 -7.60 2.45 3.50
CA GLU A 68 -7.81 1.24 4.31
C GLU A 68 -9.29 1.08 4.69
N GLN A 69 -9.91 2.14 5.21
CA GLN A 69 -11.32 2.14 5.63
C GLN A 69 -12.27 1.89 4.46
N ALA A 70 -11.95 2.40 3.27
CA ALA A 70 -12.77 2.20 2.09
C ALA A 70 -12.89 0.73 1.65
N LEU A 71 -11.94 -0.13 2.07
CA LEU A 71 -11.91 -1.55 1.73
C LEU A 71 -12.64 -2.44 2.75
N LEU A 72 -12.71 -2.04 4.02
CA LEU A 72 -13.26 -2.88 5.09
C LEU A 72 -14.72 -3.28 4.82
N GLY A 73 -15.03 -4.57 5.02
CA GLY A 73 -16.36 -5.15 4.83
C GLY A 73 -16.79 -5.30 3.37
N LYS A 74 -15.88 -5.13 2.41
CA LYS A 74 -16.19 -5.16 0.96
C LYS A 74 -15.35 -6.22 0.24
N PRO A 75 -15.78 -6.69 -0.94
CA PRO A 75 -14.92 -7.46 -1.83
C PRO A 75 -13.83 -6.58 -2.45
N LEU A 76 -12.66 -7.15 -2.76
CA LEU A 76 -11.62 -6.49 -3.57
C LEU A 76 -11.90 -6.66 -5.07
N ASP A 77 -12.98 -6.07 -5.56
CA ASP A 77 -13.17 -5.89 -7.00
C ASP A 77 -12.38 -4.67 -7.53
N ASP A 78 -12.39 -4.50 -8.85
CA ASP A 78 -11.68 -3.40 -9.49
C ASP A 78 -12.17 -2.02 -9.04
N ALA A 79 -13.47 -1.85 -8.79
CA ALA A 79 -14.02 -0.56 -8.36
C ALA A 79 -13.50 -0.17 -6.98
N HIS A 80 -13.54 -1.09 -6.02
CA HIS A 80 -13.03 -0.87 -4.66
C HIS A 80 -11.51 -0.65 -4.64
N ILE A 81 -10.76 -1.40 -5.46
CA ILE A 81 -9.30 -1.22 -5.61
C ILE A 81 -8.96 0.16 -6.14
N HIS A 82 -9.65 0.61 -7.21
CA HIS A 82 -9.41 1.92 -7.79
C HIS A 82 -9.82 3.04 -6.84
N GLN A 83 -10.93 2.91 -6.12
CA GLN A 83 -11.33 3.87 -5.08
C GLN A 83 -10.26 3.99 -3.98
N ALA A 84 -9.75 2.86 -3.46
CA ALA A 84 -8.71 2.87 -2.44
C ALA A 84 -7.39 3.46 -2.97
N ALA A 85 -7.03 3.20 -4.22
CA ALA A 85 -5.86 3.79 -4.86
C ALA A 85 -5.95 5.31 -5.01
N ASP A 86 -7.14 5.83 -5.32
CA ASP A 86 -7.41 7.26 -5.43
C ASP A 86 -7.32 7.96 -4.07
N LEU A 87 -7.84 7.33 -3.02
CA LEU A 87 -7.71 7.79 -1.64
C LEU A 87 -6.26 7.76 -1.17
N ALA A 88 -5.49 6.71 -1.51
CA ALA A 88 -4.07 6.61 -1.20
C ALA A 88 -3.26 7.71 -1.90
N ALA A 89 -3.57 8.01 -3.16
CA ALA A 89 -2.95 9.12 -3.89
C ALA A 89 -3.31 10.47 -3.26
N THR A 90 -4.55 10.65 -2.83
CA THR A 90 -5.01 11.87 -2.12
C THR A 90 -4.29 12.07 -0.80
N ALA A 91 -4.05 10.98 -0.04
CA ALA A 91 -3.32 11.02 1.22
C ALA A 91 -1.82 11.37 1.05
N SER A 92 -1.27 11.24 -0.16
CA SER A 92 0.14 11.52 -0.42
C SER A 92 0.44 13.03 -0.46
N GLN A 93 1.61 13.40 0.06
CA GLN A 93 2.13 14.77 0.15
C GLN A 93 3.53 14.88 -0.50
N PRO A 94 3.72 14.46 -1.77
CA PRO A 94 5.03 14.44 -2.38
C PRO A 94 5.56 15.85 -2.69
N GLY A 95 6.86 16.06 -2.48
CA GLY A 95 7.59 17.19 -3.05
C GLY A 95 8.20 16.83 -4.41
N SER A 96 8.35 17.84 -5.27
CA SER A 96 9.09 17.72 -6.54
C SER A 96 10.60 17.66 -6.29
N ASP A 97 11.30 16.75 -6.96
CA ASP A 97 12.76 16.64 -6.91
C ASP A 97 13.33 15.98 -8.17
N ARG A 98 14.60 15.57 -8.12
CA ARG A 98 15.34 14.87 -9.20
C ARG A 98 14.74 13.52 -9.60
N ARG A 99 13.77 12.99 -8.84
CA ARG A 99 13.05 11.73 -9.10
C ARG A 99 11.72 11.97 -9.81
N GLY A 100 11.27 13.22 -9.92
CA GLY A 100 10.07 13.61 -10.64
C GLY A 100 9.26 14.69 -9.92
N SER A 101 8.23 15.20 -10.59
CA SER A 101 7.30 16.16 -10.01
C SER A 101 6.44 15.54 -8.92
N ALA A 102 5.90 16.38 -8.04
CA ALA A 102 4.90 15.98 -7.05
C ALA A 102 3.69 15.29 -7.69
N GLU A 103 3.22 15.80 -8.83
CA GLU A 103 2.13 15.22 -9.62
C GLU A 103 2.47 13.82 -10.11
N TYR A 104 3.66 13.62 -10.69
CA TYR A 104 4.11 12.31 -11.15
C TYR A 104 4.17 11.31 -9.99
N LYS A 105 4.76 11.70 -8.85
CA LYS A 105 4.82 10.84 -7.67
C LYS A 105 3.43 10.46 -7.16
N ARG A 106 2.48 11.40 -7.13
CA ARG A 106 1.08 11.15 -6.74
C ARG A 106 0.40 10.17 -7.70
N ALA A 107 0.61 10.33 -9.01
CA ALA A 107 0.10 9.39 -10.01
C ALA A 107 0.69 7.99 -9.80
N MET A 108 1.99 7.90 -9.48
CA MET A 108 2.64 6.63 -9.19
C MET A 108 2.11 5.98 -7.91
N VAL A 109 1.76 6.73 -6.85
CA VAL A 109 1.07 6.16 -5.69
C VAL A 109 -0.22 5.45 -6.10
N ARG A 110 -1.05 6.10 -6.93
CA ARG A 110 -2.29 5.49 -7.44
C ARG A 110 -2.00 4.18 -8.17
N THR A 111 -1.08 4.20 -9.13
CA THR A 111 -0.72 3.00 -9.92
C THR A 111 -0.15 1.87 -9.06
N LEU A 112 0.77 2.20 -8.13
CA LEU A 112 1.41 1.20 -7.27
C LEU A 112 0.42 0.64 -6.24
N CYS A 113 -0.53 1.44 -5.75
CA CYS A 113 -1.58 0.96 -4.84
C CYS A 113 -2.46 -0.09 -5.51
N VAL A 114 -2.92 0.14 -6.75
CA VAL A 114 -3.67 -0.87 -7.51
C VAL A 114 -2.87 -2.17 -7.64
N ARG A 115 -1.58 -2.09 -8.00
CA ARG A 115 -0.71 -3.27 -8.15
C ARG A 115 -0.51 -4.00 -6.82
N ALA A 116 -0.28 -3.26 -5.74
CA ALA A 116 -0.08 -3.81 -4.41
C ALA A 116 -1.34 -4.52 -3.89
N LEU A 117 -2.51 -3.90 -4.03
CA LEU A 117 -3.79 -4.49 -3.61
C LEU A 117 -4.13 -5.76 -4.42
N ARG A 118 -3.95 -5.73 -5.75
CA ARG A 118 -4.16 -6.93 -6.59
C ARG A 118 -3.22 -8.08 -6.21
N LYS A 119 -1.94 -7.79 -5.96
CA LYS A 119 -0.97 -8.82 -5.55
C LYS A 119 -1.26 -9.35 -4.14
N ALA A 120 -1.66 -8.47 -3.23
CA ALA A 120 -2.08 -8.87 -1.89
C ALA A 120 -3.35 -9.74 -1.94
N LEU A 121 -4.33 -9.41 -2.78
CA LEU A 121 -5.52 -10.24 -3.01
C LEU A 121 -5.14 -11.63 -3.53
N ALA A 122 -4.30 -11.71 -4.58
CA ALA A 122 -3.87 -12.99 -5.13
C ALA A 122 -3.23 -13.89 -4.05
N ARG A 123 -2.36 -13.33 -3.21
CA ARG A 123 -1.72 -14.07 -2.12
C ARG A 123 -2.68 -14.48 -1.01
N ALA A 124 -3.65 -13.62 -0.68
CA ALA A 124 -4.70 -13.92 0.30
C ALA A 124 -5.60 -15.09 -0.15
N THR A 125 -5.73 -15.33 -1.46
CA THR A 125 -6.52 -16.41 -2.04
C THR A 125 -5.68 -17.61 -2.50
N GLY A 126 -4.37 -17.64 -2.19
CA GLY A 126 -3.48 -18.77 -2.50
C GLY A 126 -2.83 -18.74 -3.89
N GLY A 127 -2.94 -17.63 -4.62
CA GLY A 127 -2.18 -17.35 -5.84
C GLY A 127 -0.79 -16.76 -5.57
N GLU A 128 0.08 -16.77 -6.58
CA GLU A 128 1.44 -16.20 -6.50
C GLU A 128 1.45 -14.67 -6.33
#